data_AF-A0A1V2IP43-F1
#
_entry.id   AF-A0A1V2IP43-F1
#
_cell.length_a   1.000
_cell.length_b   1.000
_cell.length_c   1.000
_cell.angle_alpha   90.00
_cell.angle_beta   90.00
_cell.angle_gamma   90.00
#
_symmetry.space_group_name_H-M   'P 1'
#
loop_
_entity.id
_entity.type
_entity.pdbx_description
1 polymer ?
#
loop_
_entity_poly.entity_id
_entity_poly.type
_entity_poly.pdbx_seq_one_letter_code
_entity_poly.pdbx_strand_id
1 'polypeptide(L)' 'MNLEDARGLVGSDLLWLVPGTGKMLVGVTVRDTRVAYGRTQVLIEPLSGRGSRWADAELLQPVED' A
#
# COMPACT_ATOMS: atom_id res chain seq x y z
N MET A 1 3.36 1.62 -11.07
CA MET A 1 3.22 0.14 -10.88
C MET A 1 1.99 -0.35 -11.63
N ASN A 2 2.06 -1.48 -12.35
CA ASN A 2 0.89 -2.04 -13.04
C ASN A 2 0.04 -2.94 -12.10
N LEU A 3 -1.13 -3.38 -12.54
CA LEU A 3 -2.03 -4.19 -11.71
C LEU A 3 -1.47 -5.60 -11.40
N GLU A 4 -0.75 -6.20 -12.33
CA GLU A 4 -0.16 -7.53 -12.17
C GLU A 4 0.94 -7.52 -11.10
N ASP A 5 1.83 -6.53 -11.15
CA ASP A 5 2.85 -6.29 -10.13
C ASP A 5 2.19 -6.11 -8.75
N ALA A 6 1.13 -5.30 -8.68
CA ALA A 6 0.44 -5.03 -7.42
C ALA A 6 -0.22 -6.30 -6.85
N ARG A 7 -0.77 -7.18 -7.70
CA ARG A 7 -1.34 -8.47 -7.25
C ARG A 7 -0.28 -9.34 -6.60
N GLY A 8 0.96 -9.28 -7.07
CA GLY A 8 2.10 -9.96 -6.44
C GLY A 8 2.43 -9.46 -5.03
N LEU A 9 1.90 -8.31 -4.61
CA LEU A 9 2.11 -7.76 -3.27
C LEU A 9 1.05 -8.20 -2.26
N VAL A 10 -0.05 -8.85 -2.67
CA VAL A 10 -1.11 -9.26 -1.75
C VAL A 10 -0.55 -10.25 -0.72
N GLY A 11 -0.74 -9.93 0.55
CA GLY A 11 -0.19 -10.69 1.68
C GLY A 11 1.20 -10.23 2.14
N SER A 12 1.84 -9.30 1.42
CA SER A 12 3.14 -8.76 1.79
C SER A 12 3.01 -7.56 2.73
N ASP A 13 4.01 -7.41 3.60
CA ASP A 13 4.18 -6.26 4.48
C ASP A 13 5.11 -5.23 3.82
N LEU A 14 4.68 -3.98 3.81
CA LEU A 14 5.35 -2.86 3.15
C LEU A 14 5.28 -1.60 4.02
N LEU A 15 6.05 -0.58 3.66
CA LEU A 15 5.93 0.75 4.24
C LEU A 15 5.09 1.63 3.31
N TRP A 16 4.07 2.26 3.87
CA TRP A 16 3.22 3.23 3.18
C TRP A 16 3.61 4.66 3.55
N LEU A 17 3.92 5.48 2.55
CA LEU A 17 4.14 6.92 2.71
C LEU A 17 2.81 7.66 2.84
N VAL A 18 2.53 8.21 4.02
CA VAL A 18 1.26 8.89 4.31
C VAL A 18 1.18 10.22 3.54
N PRO A 19 0.22 10.41 2.62
CA PRO A 19 0.06 11.65 1.86
C PRO A 19 -0.11 12.86 2.77
N GLY A 20 0.46 13.99 2.36
CA GLY A 20 0.36 15.26 3.08
C GLY A 20 1.24 15.38 4.32
N THR A 21 1.87 14.30 4.79
CA THR A 21 2.83 14.35 5.92
C THR A 21 4.28 14.46 5.44
N GLY A 22 4.59 13.97 4.24
CA GLY A 22 5.90 14.06 3.57
C GLY A 22 7.07 13.32 4.23
N LYS A 23 6.89 12.79 5.45
CA LYS A 23 7.98 12.18 6.25
C LYS A 23 7.53 10.95 7.05
N MET A 24 6.25 10.60 7.03
CA MET A 24 5.72 9.50 7.85
C MET A 24 5.56 8.24 7.01
N LEU A 25 6.19 7.17 7.48
CA LEU A 25 6.05 5.82 6.96
C LEU A 25 5.28 4.97 7.97
N VAL A 26 4.30 4.21 7.48
CA VAL A 26 3.49 3.31 8.30
C VAL A 26 3.63 1.90 7.74
N GLY A 27 3.98 0.95 8.59
CA GLY A 27 3.96 -0.46 8.20
C GLY A 27 2.54 -0.93 7.94
N VAL A 28 2.31 -1.56 6.78
CA VAL A 28 1.00 -2.04 6.35
C VAL A 28 1.11 -3.41 5.68
N THR A 29 0.05 -4.21 5.77
CA THR A 29 -0.15 -5.41 4.94
C THR A 29 -1.06 -5.08 3.77
N VAL A 30 -0.72 -5.56 2.57
CA VAL A 30 -1.60 -5.46 1.40
C VAL A 30 -2.63 -6.58 1.41
N ARG A 31 -3.92 -6.23 1.26
CA ARG A 31 -5.05 -7.18 1.29
C ARG A 31 -5.70 -7.42 -0.06
N ASP A 32 -5.71 -6.41 -0.91
CA ASP A 32 -6.39 -6.48 -2.21
C ASP A 32 -5.83 -5.43 -3.16
N THR A 33 -6.17 -5.54 -4.44
CA THR A 33 -5.74 -4.65 -5.51
C THR A 33 -6.88 -4.31 -6.46
N ARG A 34 -6.86 -3.09 -7.01
CA ARG A 34 -7.83 -2.69 -8.03
C ARG A 34 -7.26 -1.63 -8.97
N VAL A 35 -7.94 -1.41 -10.08
CA VAL A 35 -7.79 -0.19 -10.86
C VAL A 35 -8.97 0.72 -10.56
N ALA A 36 -8.68 1.97 -10.16
CA ALA A 36 -9.68 3.01 -9.97
C ALA A 36 -9.16 4.30 -10.62
N TYR A 37 -10.01 4.95 -11.42
CA TYR A 37 -9.65 6.20 -12.12
C TYR A 37 -8.33 6.10 -12.93
N GLY A 38 -8.09 4.94 -13.56
CA GLY A 38 -6.88 4.69 -14.35
C GLY A 38 -5.60 4.47 -13.53
N ARG A 39 -5.71 4.37 -12.19
CA ARG A 39 -4.58 4.13 -11.29
C ARG A 39 -4.70 2.79 -10.59
N THR A 40 -3.55 2.13 -10.42
CA THR A 40 -3.44 0.93 -9.58
C THR A 40 -3.47 1.32 -8.11
N GLN A 41 -4.43 0.77 -7.37
CA GLN A 41 -4.59 0.97 -5.94
C GLN A 41 -4.50 -0.35 -5.18
N VAL A 42 -4.02 -0.27 -3.95
CA VAL A 42 -3.94 -1.39 -3.00
C VAL A 42 -4.83 -1.12 -1.79
N LEU A 43 -5.49 -2.14 -1.28
CA LEU A 43 -6.14 -2.09 0.03
C LEU A 43 -5.07 -2.40 1.07
N ILE A 44 -4.81 -1.45 1.95
CA ILE A 44 -3.81 -1.57 3.02
C ILE A 44 -4.48 -1.62 4.38
N GLU A 45 -3.91 -2.44 5.27
CA GLU A 45 -4.23 -2.50 6.70
C GLU A 45 -2.96 -2.22 7.50
N PRO A 46 -3.03 -1.42 8.58
CA PRO A 46 -1.84 -1.14 9.38
C PRO A 46 -1.39 -2.39 10.15
N LEU A 47 -0.08 -2.61 10.25
CA LEU A 47 0.49 -3.73 11.04
C LEU A 47 0.15 -3.61 12.53
N SER A 48 -0.08 -2.39 13.01
CA SER A 48 -0.52 -2.12 14.38
C SER A 48 -1.71 -1.17 14.36
N GLY A 49 -2.76 -1.53 15.11
CA GLY A 49 -4.01 -0.78 15.16
C GLY A 49 -5.13 -1.45 14.35
N ARG A 50 -6.04 -0.65 13.82
CA ARG A 50 -7.23 -1.12 13.10
C ARG A 50 -7.58 -0.19 11.94
N GLY A 51 -8.33 -0.73 10.99
CA GLY A 51 -8.87 0.00 9.86
C GLY A 51 -8.21 -0.44 8.55
N SER A 52 -8.79 0.01 7.44
CA SER A 52 -8.26 -0.25 6.11
C SER A 52 -8.49 0.96 5.21
N ARG A 53 -7.66 1.10 4.18
CA ARG A 53 -7.77 2.18 3.21
C ARG A 53 -7.26 1.73 1.84
N TRP A 54 -7.88 2.26 0.80
CA TRP A 54 -7.29 2.24 -0.54
C TRP A 54 -6.20 3.31 -0.66
N ALA A 55 -5.01 2.90 -1.06
CA ALA A 55 -3.87 3.77 -1.31
C ALA A 55 -3.34 3.58 -2.74
N ASP A 56 -2.78 4.64 -3.31
CA ASP A 56 -2.07 4.54 -4.58
C ASP A 56 -0.82 3.66 -4.38
N ALA A 57 -0.64 2.65 -5.23
CA ALA A 57 0.42 1.66 -5.07
C ALA A 57 1.83 2.26 -5.16
N GLU A 58 1.95 3.44 -5.77
CA GLU A 58 3.19 4.21 -5.90
C GLU A 58 3.67 4.82 -4.58
N LEU A 59 2.82 4.82 -3.54
CA LEU A 59 3.18 5.29 -2.21
C LEU A 59 3.68 4.15 -1.30
N LEU A 60 3.84 2.94 -1.83
CA LEU A 60 4.41 1.82 -1.11
C LEU A 60 5.89 1.69 -1.43
N GLN A 61 6.65 1.33 -0.41
CA GLN A 61 8.05 0.96 -0.53
C GLN A 61 8.30 -0.35 0.23
N PRO A 62 9.27 -1.17 -0.20
CA PRO A 62 9.68 -2.35 0.56
C PRO A 62 10.21 -1.96 1.93
N VAL A 63 10.13 -2.89 2.88
CA VAL A 63 10.90 -2.81 4.12
C VAL A 63 12.35 -3.12 3.76
N GLU A 64 13.27 -2.19 3.99
CA GLU A 64 14.71 -2.44 3.86
C GLU A 64 15.22 -3.08 5.17
N ASP A 65 16.11 -4.08 5.05
CA ASP A 65 16.80 -4.73 6.19
C ASP A 65 17.90 -3.83 6.79
#